data_AF-X1LD11-F1
#
_entry.id   AF-X1LD11-F1
#
_cell.length_a   1.000
_cell.length_b   1.000
_cell.length_c   1.000
_cell.angle_alpha   90.00
_cell.angle_beta   90.00
_cell.angle_gamma   90.00
#
_symmetry.space_group_name_H-M   'P 1'
#
loop_
_entity.id
_entity.type
_entity.pdbx_description
1 polymer ?
#
loop_
_entity_poly.entity_id
_entity_poly.type
_entity_poly.pdbx_seq_one_letter_code
_entity_poly.pdbx_strand_id
1 'polypeptide(L)'
;MLGRWGGRSLPAQAQPAGGPGRPGPRAVTRGESPLTQAEAPRAKVDWLNATFDEPRMSLEAMVAFLGHMFGDRPTTAKLDGGLFGFSERFKLSVYLGGVMVEVGAIAKGGEAQRGRWMLQLTGKGCGMVTDWQSLRELLEGLGAKITRVDLAVDFLDGAHTVDEAVDMVDAGAFTSNGRRPSTNVAGDWLDQVHGRTLYVGKAANGKMLRVYEKGKQLGDLSSDWVRFEVQLGNRDRVIPFETLTDCDRFFAGAYPALASLLEAAAESIPTTQTETLTNLGHLLYHLKRCYGKAIHQAQEIASASHTELMEEFRVIGLPRRLKPSGVVAGLDWPELQAQIRSY
;
A
#
# COMPACT_ATOMS: atom_id res chain seq x y z
N MET A 1 76.79 22.46 54.19
CA MET A 1 76.57 23.67 53.36
C MET A 1 75.10 24.02 53.44
N LEU A 2 74.70 25.05 54.21
CA LEU A 2 74.42 26.41 53.68
C LEU A 2 73.43 26.31 52.50
N GLY A 3 72.13 26.59 52.58
CA GLY A 3 71.36 27.70 53.17
C GLY A 3 70.37 28.17 52.07
N ARG A 4 69.31 28.96 52.24
CA ARG A 4 68.67 29.67 53.35
C ARG A 4 67.48 30.47 52.70
N TRP A 5 66.33 30.58 53.39
CA TRP A 5 65.18 31.54 53.23
C TRP A 5 64.22 31.41 52.03
N GLY A 6 62.90 31.61 52.14
CA GLY A 6 62.05 32.07 53.25
C GLY A 6 60.95 33.02 52.74
N GLY A 7 59.75 32.97 53.35
CA GLY A 7 58.70 34.00 53.24
C GLY A 7 57.27 33.42 53.19
N ARG A 8 56.60 33.18 54.33
CA ARG A 8 55.73 34.11 55.12
C ARG A 8 54.28 34.14 54.59
N SER A 9 53.29 33.48 55.25
CA SER A 9 52.50 33.89 56.45
C SER A 9 51.20 34.62 56.02
N LEU A 10 49.94 34.40 56.45
CA LEU A 10 49.20 33.89 57.64
C LEU A 10 47.68 33.78 57.23
N PRO A 11 46.66 33.67 58.12
CA PRO A 11 46.35 32.64 59.12
C PRO A 11 44.90 32.07 58.97
N ALA A 12 44.56 31.18 59.89
CA ALA A 12 43.28 30.50 60.10
C ALA A 12 42.04 31.41 60.24
N GLN A 13 40.85 30.85 59.98
CA GLN A 13 39.67 31.13 60.79
C GLN A 13 38.68 29.96 60.81
N ALA A 14 38.13 29.75 61.99
CA ALA A 14 37.30 28.65 62.42
C ALA A 14 35.86 28.72 61.89
N GLN A 15 35.21 27.55 61.89
CA GLN A 15 33.78 27.36 61.66
C GLN A 15 32.93 28.15 62.67
N PRO A 16 31.65 28.43 62.31
CA PRO A 16 30.61 27.89 63.19
C PRO A 16 29.35 27.36 62.48
N ALA A 17 28.80 26.34 63.13
CA ALA A 17 27.39 26.05 63.43
C ALA A 17 26.36 25.93 62.30
N GLY A 18 25.69 24.78 62.30
CA GLY A 18 24.58 24.43 61.42
C GLY A 18 23.27 25.17 61.69
N GLY A 19 22.48 25.24 60.63
CA GLY A 19 21.06 25.60 60.62
C GLY A 19 20.30 24.63 59.69
N PRO A 20 18.98 24.46 59.87
CA PRO A 20 18.21 23.37 59.28
C PRO A 20 18.11 23.52 57.75
N GLY A 21 18.41 22.43 57.04
CA GLY A 21 18.32 22.36 55.59
C GLY A 21 16.89 22.61 55.11
N ARG A 22 16.73 23.61 54.24
CA ARG A 22 15.50 23.83 53.46
C ARG A 22 15.23 22.58 52.61
N PRO A 23 13.97 22.11 52.48
CA PRO A 23 13.67 21.04 51.55
C PRO A 23 13.94 21.52 50.13
N GLY A 24 14.79 20.78 49.41
CA GLY A 24 15.04 21.01 47.98
C GLY A 24 13.75 20.88 47.18
N PRO A 25 13.63 21.55 46.02
CA PRO A 25 12.44 21.48 45.19
C PRO A 25 12.16 20.02 44.83
N ARG A 26 10.93 19.56 45.10
CA ARG A 26 10.45 18.25 44.68
C ARG A 26 10.65 18.12 43.18
N ALA A 27 11.36 17.08 42.76
CA ALA A 27 11.43 16.70 41.35
C ALA A 27 10.01 16.51 40.84
N VAL A 28 9.58 17.40 39.95
CA VAL A 28 8.33 17.27 39.23
C VAL A 28 8.55 16.11 38.27
N THR A 29 8.00 14.94 38.60
CA THR A 29 7.87 13.84 37.65
C THR A 29 6.95 14.35 36.55
N ARG A 30 7.52 14.92 35.48
CA ARG A 30 6.82 15.01 34.20
C ARG A 30 6.51 13.57 33.82
N GLY A 31 5.23 13.21 33.86
CA GLY A 31 4.76 11.99 33.25
C GLY A 31 5.09 12.05 31.77
N GLU A 32 6.24 11.48 31.40
CA GLU A 32 6.47 11.03 30.05
C GLU A 32 5.57 9.80 29.87
N SER A 33 4.34 10.04 29.43
CA SER A 33 3.60 9.01 28.74
C SER A 33 4.47 8.56 27.57
N PRO A 34 4.84 7.27 27.44
CA PRO A 34 5.32 6.79 26.16
C PRO A 34 4.09 6.77 25.25
N LEU A 35 3.81 7.90 24.61
CA LEU A 35 3.14 7.85 23.32
C LEU A 35 4.20 7.26 22.38
N THR A 36 4.30 5.94 22.36
CA THR A 36 4.73 5.24 21.16
C THR A 36 3.88 5.84 20.05
N GLN A 37 4.48 6.66 19.17
CA GLN A 37 3.87 6.93 17.88
C GLN A 37 3.55 5.54 17.32
N ALA A 38 2.27 5.19 17.23
CA ALA A 38 1.89 3.92 16.66
C ALA A 38 2.49 3.90 15.25
N GLU A 39 3.44 2.99 15.02
CA GLU A 39 4.02 2.79 13.71
C GLU A 39 2.87 2.57 12.71
N ALA A 40 2.97 3.19 11.53
CA ALA A 40 1.97 2.99 10.51
C ALA A 40 1.86 1.49 10.18
N PRO A 41 0.64 0.96 9.94
CA PRO A 41 0.47 -0.45 9.62
C PRO A 41 1.26 -0.82 8.38
N ARG A 42 2.00 -1.94 8.45
CA ARG A 42 2.93 -2.39 7.41
C ARG A 42 2.17 -3.10 6.28
N ALA A 43 1.13 -3.84 6.64
CA ALA A 43 0.18 -4.44 5.72
C ALA A 43 -0.93 -3.45 5.37
N LYS A 44 -1.36 -3.47 4.11
CA LYS A 44 -2.48 -2.67 3.60
C LYS A 44 -3.52 -3.56 2.92
N VAL A 45 -4.77 -3.10 2.92
CA VAL A 45 -5.81 -3.71 2.09
C VAL A 45 -5.52 -3.42 0.61
N ASP A 46 -5.45 -4.47 -0.22
CA ASP A 46 -5.19 -4.38 -1.67
C ASP A 46 -6.35 -4.99 -2.51
N TRP A 47 -7.38 -5.52 -1.86
CA TRP A 47 -8.66 -5.89 -2.48
C TRP A 47 -9.74 -6.03 -1.41
N LEU A 48 -10.99 -5.66 -1.72
CA LEU A 48 -12.15 -5.93 -0.88
C LEU A 48 -13.37 -6.33 -1.72
N ASN A 49 -14.04 -7.43 -1.35
CA ASN A 49 -15.42 -7.69 -1.71
C ASN A 49 -16.25 -7.88 -0.43
N ALA A 50 -17.34 -7.14 -0.28
CA ALA A 50 -18.31 -7.33 0.79
C ALA A 50 -19.72 -7.45 0.21
N THR A 51 -20.50 -8.42 0.67
CA THR A 51 -21.90 -8.63 0.23
C THR A 51 -22.85 -8.37 1.37
N PHE A 52 -23.98 -7.72 1.10
CA PHE A 52 -25.01 -7.36 2.07
C PHE A 52 -26.39 -7.45 1.40
N ASP A 53 -27.45 -7.49 2.20
CA ASP A 53 -28.81 -7.40 1.67
C ASP A 53 -29.08 -5.99 1.13
N GLU A 54 -30.19 -5.79 0.41
CA GLU A 54 -30.50 -4.47 -0.13
C GLU A 54 -30.52 -3.40 0.99
N PRO A 55 -29.66 -2.38 0.90
CA PRO A 55 -29.57 -1.38 1.94
C PRO A 55 -30.78 -0.44 1.88
N ARG A 56 -31.11 0.21 3.00
CA ARG A 56 -32.14 1.26 3.02
C ARG A 56 -31.71 2.52 2.27
N MET A 57 -30.40 2.77 2.16
CA MET A 57 -29.88 3.92 1.42
C MET A 57 -29.91 3.64 -0.08
N SER A 58 -30.09 4.71 -0.88
CA SER A 58 -30.04 4.59 -2.33
C SER A 58 -28.61 4.33 -2.83
N LEU A 59 -28.51 3.91 -4.10
CA LEU A 59 -27.21 3.76 -4.76
C LEU A 59 -26.43 5.08 -4.78
N GLU A 60 -27.11 6.20 -5.05
CA GLU A 60 -26.52 7.53 -5.08
C GLU A 60 -25.97 7.93 -3.71
N ALA A 61 -26.71 7.65 -2.63
CA ALA A 61 -26.26 7.92 -1.27
C ALA A 61 -25.01 7.08 -0.90
N MET A 62 -24.98 5.80 -1.30
CA MET A 62 -23.80 4.95 -1.10
C MET A 62 -22.59 5.44 -1.91
N VAL A 63 -22.79 5.87 -3.16
CA VAL A 63 -21.73 6.44 -4.00
C VAL A 63 -21.19 7.74 -3.41
N ALA A 64 -22.05 8.60 -2.88
CA ALA A 64 -21.66 9.82 -2.18
C ALA A 64 -20.82 9.51 -0.93
N PHE A 65 -21.26 8.54 -0.11
CA PHE A 65 -20.49 8.08 1.05
C PHE A 65 -19.09 7.57 0.65
N LEU A 66 -19.00 6.74 -0.40
CA LEU A 66 -17.71 6.27 -0.90
C LEU A 66 -16.84 7.43 -1.40
N GLY A 67 -17.42 8.47 -1.99
CA GLY A 67 -16.70 9.69 -2.35
C GLY A 67 -16.02 10.37 -1.15
N HIS A 68 -16.69 10.42 0.01
CA HIS A 68 -16.07 10.88 1.26
C HIS A 68 -14.92 9.98 1.71
N MET A 69 -15.10 8.65 1.63
CA MET A 69 -14.04 7.67 1.94
C MET A 69 -12.83 7.79 1.00
N PHE A 70 -13.02 8.33 -0.20
CA PHE A 70 -11.95 8.64 -1.13
C PHE A 70 -11.42 10.07 -0.98
N GLY A 71 -11.50 10.68 0.21
CA GLY A 71 -11.01 12.03 0.50
C GLY A 71 -11.82 13.13 -0.19
N ASP A 72 -13.15 13.07 -0.06
CA ASP A 72 -14.11 14.04 -0.62
C ASP A 72 -14.03 14.21 -2.14
N ARG A 73 -13.69 13.14 -2.86
CA ARG A 73 -13.50 13.19 -4.31
C ARG A 73 -14.81 12.91 -5.06
N PRO A 74 -15.10 13.64 -6.16
CA PRO A 74 -16.25 13.35 -6.99
C PRO A 74 -16.23 11.91 -7.48
N THR A 75 -17.26 11.16 -7.13
CA THR A 75 -17.35 9.72 -7.39
C THR A 75 -18.65 9.43 -8.14
N THR A 76 -18.57 8.59 -9.15
CA THR A 76 -19.72 8.19 -9.97
C THR A 76 -19.80 6.68 -10.08
N ALA A 77 -21.00 6.19 -10.33
CA ALA A 77 -21.25 4.78 -10.60
C ALA A 77 -22.05 4.65 -11.90
N LYS A 78 -21.52 3.89 -12.87
CA LYS A 78 -22.16 3.71 -14.18
C LYS A 78 -22.46 2.24 -14.42
N LEU A 79 -23.71 1.92 -14.77
CA LEU A 79 -24.12 0.57 -15.14
C LEU A 79 -23.31 0.08 -16.35
N ASP A 80 -22.65 -1.08 -16.22
CA ASP A 80 -21.77 -1.63 -17.25
C ASP A 80 -21.85 -3.17 -17.42
N GLY A 81 -22.94 -3.79 -16.97
CA GLY A 81 -23.22 -5.21 -17.18
C GLY A 81 -23.58 -5.93 -15.89
N GLY A 82 -23.14 -7.18 -15.73
CA GLY A 82 -23.24 -7.96 -14.50
C GLY A 82 -21.87 -8.33 -13.93
N LEU A 83 -21.83 -8.94 -12.74
CA LEU A 83 -20.59 -9.33 -12.06
C LEU A 83 -20.84 -10.53 -11.16
N PHE A 84 -20.06 -11.61 -11.25
CA PHE A 84 -20.14 -12.76 -10.33
C PHE A 84 -21.56 -13.31 -10.05
N GLY A 85 -22.45 -13.29 -11.04
CA GLY A 85 -23.84 -13.73 -10.90
C GLY A 85 -24.82 -12.67 -10.40
N PHE A 86 -24.35 -11.47 -10.06
CA PHE A 86 -25.20 -10.27 -9.94
C PHE A 86 -25.62 -9.82 -11.35
N SER A 87 -26.89 -9.44 -11.49
CA SER A 87 -27.47 -9.00 -12.77
C SER A 87 -27.01 -7.62 -13.19
N GLU A 88 -26.77 -6.74 -12.21
CA GLU A 88 -26.32 -5.36 -12.45
C GLU A 88 -24.97 -5.11 -11.77
N ARG A 89 -24.06 -4.49 -12.50
CA ARG A 89 -22.77 -3.98 -12.06
C ARG A 89 -22.71 -2.50 -12.40
N PHE A 90 -22.50 -1.69 -11.37
CA PHE A 90 -22.22 -0.28 -11.47
C PHE A 90 -20.73 -0.08 -11.25
N LYS A 91 -20.00 0.22 -12.32
CA LYS A 91 -18.59 0.57 -12.28
C LYS A 91 -18.39 1.85 -11.47
N LEU A 92 -17.67 1.76 -10.36
CA LEU A 92 -17.35 2.88 -9.49
C LEU A 92 -16.08 3.56 -9.99
N SER A 93 -16.18 4.86 -10.26
CA SER A 93 -15.06 5.67 -10.74
C SER A 93 -14.93 6.95 -9.94
N VAL A 94 -13.70 7.36 -9.66
CA VAL A 94 -13.38 8.61 -8.95
C VAL A 94 -12.73 9.59 -9.92
N TYR A 95 -13.14 10.86 -9.87
CA TYR A 95 -12.49 11.92 -10.62
C TYR A 95 -11.20 12.36 -9.93
N LEU A 96 -10.08 12.24 -10.62
CA LEU A 96 -8.78 12.67 -10.13
C LEU A 96 -7.96 13.28 -11.27
N GLY A 97 -7.41 14.47 -11.04
CA GLY A 97 -6.44 15.08 -11.97
C GLY A 97 -6.97 15.25 -13.40
N GLY A 98 -8.26 15.56 -13.56
CA GLY A 98 -8.87 15.75 -14.89
C GLY A 98 -9.55 14.52 -15.47
N VAL A 99 -9.50 13.35 -14.80
CA VAL A 99 -9.91 12.08 -15.40
C VAL A 99 -10.67 11.18 -14.44
N MET A 100 -11.51 10.30 -15.00
CA MET A 100 -12.20 9.27 -14.23
C MET A 100 -11.33 8.02 -14.13
N VAL A 101 -11.08 7.55 -12.90
CA VAL A 101 -10.35 6.30 -12.66
C VAL A 101 -11.28 5.28 -12.02
N GLU A 102 -11.36 4.10 -12.62
CA GLU A 102 -12.10 2.96 -12.06
C GLU A 102 -11.40 2.47 -10.78
N VAL A 103 -12.17 2.42 -9.69
CA VAL A 103 -11.69 2.04 -8.35
C VAL A 103 -12.34 0.77 -7.84
N GLY A 104 -13.49 0.39 -8.40
CA GLY A 104 -14.28 -0.71 -7.90
C GLY A 104 -15.62 -0.85 -8.62
N ALA A 105 -16.55 -1.52 -7.97
CA ALA A 105 -17.92 -1.65 -8.46
C ALA A 105 -18.91 -1.86 -7.31
N ILE A 106 -20.15 -1.47 -7.54
CA ILE A 106 -21.30 -1.90 -6.76
C ILE A 106 -22.10 -2.84 -7.66
N ALA A 107 -22.33 -4.08 -7.22
CA ALA A 107 -23.16 -5.02 -7.96
C ALA A 107 -24.43 -5.33 -7.17
N LYS A 108 -25.56 -5.55 -7.86
CA LYS A 108 -26.84 -5.87 -7.20
C LYS A 108 -27.72 -6.80 -8.02
N GLY A 109 -28.67 -7.44 -7.35
CA GLY A 109 -29.65 -8.31 -7.97
C GLY A 109 -29.08 -9.67 -8.38
N GLY A 110 -29.77 -10.36 -9.28
CA GLY A 110 -29.42 -11.70 -9.74
C GLY A 110 -29.95 -12.81 -8.82
N GLU A 111 -30.60 -13.81 -9.41
CA GLU A 111 -31.16 -14.94 -8.66
C GLU A 111 -30.09 -15.75 -7.93
N ALA A 112 -28.95 -15.99 -8.59
CA ALA A 112 -27.80 -16.68 -8.00
C ALA A 112 -27.28 -15.99 -6.73
N GLN A 113 -27.49 -14.67 -6.62
CA GLN A 113 -27.09 -13.86 -5.46
C GLN A 113 -28.24 -13.56 -4.52
N ARG A 114 -29.45 -14.07 -4.78
CA ARG A 114 -30.66 -13.88 -3.98
C ARG A 114 -31.01 -12.40 -3.77
N GLY A 115 -30.83 -11.58 -4.80
CA GLY A 115 -31.14 -10.15 -4.75
C GLY A 115 -30.18 -9.30 -3.92
N ARG A 116 -29.11 -9.88 -3.37
CA ARG A 116 -28.11 -9.16 -2.56
C ARG A 116 -27.37 -8.08 -3.36
N TRP A 117 -26.64 -7.26 -2.63
CA TRP A 117 -25.70 -6.29 -3.13
C TRP A 117 -24.26 -6.70 -2.79
N MET A 118 -23.31 -6.14 -3.53
CA MET A 118 -21.88 -6.30 -3.30
C MET A 118 -21.15 -4.98 -3.53
N LEU A 119 -20.31 -4.58 -2.57
CA LEU A 119 -19.26 -3.60 -2.76
C LEU A 119 -17.96 -4.32 -3.11
N GLN A 120 -17.35 -3.93 -4.23
CA GLN A 120 -16.01 -4.32 -4.61
C GLN A 120 -15.10 -3.09 -4.66
N LEU A 121 -13.95 -3.16 -4.01
CA LEU A 121 -12.82 -2.25 -4.19
C LEU A 121 -11.63 -3.03 -4.73
N THR A 122 -11.07 -2.53 -5.83
CA THR A 122 -9.80 -3.03 -6.39
C THR A 122 -8.62 -2.47 -5.61
N GLY A 123 -7.39 -2.97 -5.82
CA GLY A 123 -6.21 -2.39 -5.18
C GLY A 123 -6.01 -0.89 -5.45
N LYS A 124 -6.50 -0.37 -6.59
CA LYS A 124 -6.54 1.08 -6.83
C LYS A 124 -7.53 1.78 -5.91
N GLY A 125 -8.73 1.22 -5.74
CA GLY A 125 -9.75 1.76 -4.85
C GLY A 125 -9.34 1.68 -3.38
N CYS A 126 -8.81 0.54 -2.94
CA CYS A 126 -8.31 0.37 -1.58
C CYS A 126 -7.20 1.38 -1.26
N GLY A 127 -6.27 1.62 -2.19
CA GLY A 127 -5.23 2.64 -2.03
C GLY A 127 -5.72 4.09 -2.02
N MET A 128 -7.00 4.35 -2.36
CA MET A 128 -7.62 5.67 -2.28
C MET A 128 -8.45 5.88 -1.00
N VAL A 129 -8.76 4.81 -0.26
CA VAL A 129 -9.54 4.93 0.98
C VAL A 129 -8.71 5.66 2.02
N THR A 130 -9.20 6.81 2.47
CA THR A 130 -8.56 7.63 3.51
C THR A 130 -9.11 7.35 4.90
N ASP A 131 -10.27 6.72 5.01
CA ASP A 131 -10.93 6.40 6.28
C ASP A 131 -11.50 4.96 6.25
N TRP A 132 -10.66 4.00 6.59
CA TRP A 132 -11.05 2.60 6.69
C TRP A 132 -11.98 2.32 7.87
N GLN A 133 -11.93 3.14 8.93
CA GLN A 133 -12.77 2.96 10.11
C GLN A 133 -14.24 3.24 9.78
N SER A 134 -14.52 4.37 9.13
CA SER A 134 -15.88 4.70 8.70
C SER A 134 -16.42 3.71 7.67
N LEU A 135 -15.58 3.22 6.73
CA LEU A 135 -15.98 2.19 5.79
C LEU A 135 -16.31 0.87 6.49
N ARG A 136 -15.52 0.48 7.50
CA ARG A 136 -15.80 -0.67 8.35
C ARG A 136 -17.15 -0.52 9.06
N GLU A 137 -17.42 0.61 9.69
CA GLU A 137 -18.66 0.87 10.42
C GLU A 137 -19.89 0.82 9.50
N LEU A 138 -19.77 1.34 8.28
CA LEU A 138 -20.82 1.20 7.27
C LEU A 138 -21.10 -0.28 7.00
N LEU A 139 -20.07 -1.09 6.72
CA LEU A 139 -20.24 -2.49 6.38
C LEU A 139 -20.81 -3.31 7.56
N GLU A 140 -20.40 -3.00 8.79
CA GLU A 140 -20.98 -3.56 10.01
C GLU A 140 -22.46 -3.19 10.14
N GLY A 141 -22.80 -1.90 9.96
CA GLY A 141 -24.18 -1.41 10.02
C GLY A 141 -25.09 -1.99 8.94
N LEU A 142 -24.53 -2.36 7.79
CA LEU A 142 -25.23 -3.08 6.71
C LEU A 142 -25.39 -4.58 6.98
N GLY A 143 -24.83 -5.11 8.07
CA GLY A 143 -24.79 -6.55 8.31
C GLY A 143 -24.03 -7.31 7.22
N ALA A 144 -23.03 -6.67 6.61
CA ALA A 144 -22.32 -7.21 5.46
C ALA A 144 -21.50 -8.46 5.83
N LYS A 145 -21.10 -9.20 4.80
CA LYS A 145 -20.13 -10.28 4.89
C LYS A 145 -18.97 -9.96 3.97
N ILE A 146 -17.77 -9.82 4.52
CA ILE A 146 -16.56 -9.76 3.70
C ILE A 146 -16.40 -11.14 3.04
N THR A 147 -16.50 -11.17 1.71
CA THR A 147 -16.39 -12.39 0.90
C THR A 147 -14.96 -12.59 0.39
N ARG A 148 -14.22 -11.50 0.23
CA ARG A 148 -12.79 -11.49 -0.08
C ARG A 148 -12.11 -10.26 0.49
N VAL A 149 -10.94 -10.44 1.07
CA VAL A 149 -10.00 -9.35 1.37
C VAL A 149 -8.60 -9.80 0.98
N ASP A 150 -7.83 -8.92 0.34
CA ASP A 150 -6.42 -9.18 0.08
C ASP A 150 -5.59 -8.18 0.91
N LEU A 151 -4.61 -8.68 1.65
CA LEU A 151 -3.69 -7.91 2.49
C LEU A 151 -2.28 -8.00 1.90
N ALA A 152 -1.60 -6.87 1.75
CA ALA A 152 -0.30 -6.80 1.08
C ALA A 152 0.76 -6.12 1.95
N VAL A 153 1.98 -6.68 1.94
CA VAL A 153 3.21 -6.05 2.45
C VAL A 153 4.20 -5.94 1.29
N ASP A 154 4.84 -4.77 1.19
CA ASP A 154 5.80 -4.44 0.13
C ASP A 154 7.22 -4.33 0.72
N PHE A 155 8.19 -4.98 0.06
CA PHE A 155 9.61 -4.87 0.36
C PHE A 155 10.29 -4.25 -0.86
N LEU A 156 10.60 -2.95 -0.80
CA LEU A 156 11.05 -2.21 -1.97
C LEU A 156 12.53 -2.46 -2.29
N ASP A 157 13.34 -2.65 -1.26
CA ASP A 157 14.82 -2.70 -1.36
C ASP A 157 15.36 -4.15 -1.31
N GLY A 158 14.54 -5.14 -1.68
CA GLY A 158 14.98 -6.53 -1.73
C GLY A 158 15.20 -7.20 -0.36
N ALA A 159 14.72 -6.61 0.74
CA ALA A 159 14.81 -7.19 2.09
C ALA A 159 14.22 -8.61 2.18
N HIS A 160 13.26 -8.92 1.32
CA HIS A 160 12.77 -10.28 1.09
C HIS A 160 12.54 -10.54 -0.38
N THR A 161 12.99 -11.71 -0.84
CA THR A 161 12.97 -12.09 -2.26
C THR A 161 11.94 -13.18 -2.57
N VAL A 162 11.66 -13.40 -3.86
CA VAL A 162 10.86 -14.56 -4.30
C VAL A 162 11.58 -15.87 -4.00
N ASP A 163 12.92 -15.89 -4.12
CA ASP A 163 13.74 -17.07 -3.84
C ASP A 163 13.68 -17.45 -2.35
N GLU A 164 13.78 -16.47 -1.45
CA GLU A 164 13.55 -16.69 -0.02
C GLU A 164 12.16 -17.26 0.27
N ALA A 165 11.12 -16.82 -0.45
CA ALA A 165 9.79 -17.38 -0.29
C ALA A 165 9.69 -18.84 -0.78
N VAL A 166 10.48 -19.23 -1.77
CA VAL A 166 10.62 -20.63 -2.18
C VAL A 166 11.33 -21.44 -1.09
N ASP A 167 12.40 -20.91 -0.52
CA ASP A 167 13.11 -21.55 0.60
C ASP A 167 12.20 -21.73 1.83
N MET A 168 11.39 -20.72 2.16
CA MET A 168 10.35 -20.80 3.20
C MET A 168 9.31 -21.88 2.90
N VAL A 169 8.95 -22.08 1.62
CA VAL A 169 8.06 -23.15 1.19
C VAL A 169 8.69 -24.52 1.46
N ASP A 170 9.98 -24.70 1.18
CA ASP A 170 10.70 -25.95 1.37
C ASP A 170 11.01 -26.25 2.84
N ALA A 171 11.26 -25.21 3.64
CA ALA A 171 11.32 -25.29 5.09
C ALA A 171 9.96 -25.57 5.75
N GLY A 172 8.87 -25.60 4.98
CA GLY A 172 7.52 -25.85 5.48
C GLY A 172 6.90 -24.68 6.25
N ALA A 173 7.48 -23.49 6.18
CA ALA A 173 7.12 -22.32 6.99
C ALA A 173 5.71 -21.76 6.70
N PHE A 174 5.11 -22.13 5.57
CA PHE A 174 3.70 -21.80 5.24
C PHE A 174 2.71 -22.90 5.66
N THR A 175 3.13 -23.89 6.44
CA THR A 175 2.23 -24.94 6.93
C THR A 175 1.63 -24.52 8.27
N SER A 176 0.39 -24.04 8.27
CA SER A 176 -0.27 -23.61 9.51
C SER A 176 -0.68 -24.78 10.41
N ASN A 177 -1.34 -25.81 9.85
CA ASN A 177 -1.81 -26.98 10.57
C ASN A 177 -1.98 -28.15 9.60
N GLY A 178 -1.33 -29.29 9.87
CA GLY A 178 -1.48 -30.52 9.09
C GLY A 178 -0.76 -30.48 7.74
N ARG A 179 -1.51 -30.53 6.64
CA ARG A 179 -0.95 -30.75 5.29
C ARG A 179 -0.31 -29.49 4.72
N ARG A 180 0.88 -29.63 4.15
CA ARG A 180 1.58 -28.59 3.37
C ARG A 180 0.63 -28.01 2.30
N PRO A 181 0.51 -26.68 2.17
CA PRO A 181 -0.29 -26.07 1.12
C PRO A 181 0.29 -26.42 -0.26
N SER A 182 -0.59 -26.54 -1.26
CA SER A 182 -0.13 -26.69 -2.65
C SER A 182 0.54 -25.42 -3.13
N THR A 183 1.55 -25.55 -3.98
CA THR A 183 2.25 -24.41 -4.59
C THR A 183 2.05 -24.38 -6.10
N ASN A 184 2.20 -23.20 -6.68
CA ASN A 184 2.30 -23.01 -8.13
C ASN A 184 3.25 -21.84 -8.41
N VAL A 185 3.84 -21.81 -9.60
CA VAL A 185 4.76 -20.76 -10.02
C VAL A 185 4.34 -20.19 -11.37
N ALA A 186 4.59 -18.91 -11.60
CA ALA A 186 4.38 -18.24 -12.88
C ALA A 186 5.50 -17.22 -13.15
N GLY A 187 5.73 -16.88 -14.41
CA GLY A 187 6.76 -15.93 -14.82
C GLY A 187 8.04 -16.60 -15.31
N ASP A 188 9.13 -15.82 -15.29
CA ASP A 188 10.42 -16.20 -15.87
C ASP A 188 11.36 -16.80 -14.82
N TRP A 189 11.28 -18.12 -14.63
CA TRP A 189 12.07 -18.86 -13.64
C TRP A 189 13.43 -19.34 -14.18
N LEU A 190 13.66 -19.23 -15.49
CA LEU A 190 14.89 -19.70 -16.13
C LEU A 190 15.90 -18.56 -16.24
N ASP A 191 15.53 -17.49 -16.94
CA ASP A 191 16.43 -16.37 -17.22
C ASP A 191 16.32 -15.28 -16.14
N GLN A 192 15.20 -15.24 -15.41
CA GLN A 192 14.93 -14.34 -14.27
C GLN A 192 15.00 -12.86 -14.63
N VAL A 193 14.86 -12.53 -15.91
CA VAL A 193 14.83 -11.17 -16.43
C VAL A 193 13.44 -10.56 -16.19
N HIS A 194 12.38 -11.34 -16.39
CA HIS A 194 11.01 -10.89 -16.15
C HIS A 194 10.47 -11.32 -14.79
N GLY A 195 9.38 -10.69 -14.36
CA GLY A 195 8.78 -10.91 -13.05
C GLY A 195 8.37 -12.36 -12.80
N ARG A 196 8.74 -12.89 -11.63
CA ARG A 196 8.34 -14.19 -11.10
C ARG A 196 7.22 -14.04 -10.07
N THR A 197 6.40 -15.08 -9.93
CA THR A 197 5.36 -15.16 -8.92
C THR A 197 5.26 -16.57 -8.35
N LEU A 198 5.39 -16.68 -7.03
CA LEU A 198 5.09 -17.88 -6.25
C LEU A 198 3.67 -17.78 -5.69
N TYR A 199 2.90 -18.85 -5.86
CA TYR A 199 1.59 -19.05 -5.24
C TYR A 199 1.69 -20.12 -4.17
N VAL A 200 1.16 -19.85 -2.97
CA VAL A 200 1.07 -20.81 -1.85
C VAL A 200 -0.38 -20.92 -1.39
N GLY A 201 -0.94 -22.13 -1.44
CA GLY A 201 -2.35 -22.39 -1.21
C GLY A 201 -3.20 -22.26 -2.48
N LYS A 202 -4.52 -22.19 -2.32
CA LYS A 202 -5.46 -22.03 -3.44
C LYS A 202 -6.55 -21.04 -3.07
N ALA A 203 -6.77 -20.03 -3.91
CA ALA A 203 -7.85 -19.05 -3.70
C ALA A 203 -9.22 -19.73 -3.58
N ALA A 204 -9.46 -20.77 -4.39
CA ALA A 204 -10.67 -21.59 -4.30
C ALA A 204 -10.88 -22.17 -2.89
N ASN A 205 -9.81 -22.39 -2.13
CA ASN A 205 -9.83 -22.87 -0.75
C ASN A 205 -9.99 -21.79 0.33
N GLY A 206 -10.26 -20.55 -0.08
CA GLY A 206 -10.48 -19.44 0.84
C GLY A 206 -9.19 -18.85 1.43
N LYS A 207 -8.00 -19.34 1.06
CA LYS A 207 -6.72 -18.73 1.45
C LYS A 207 -5.62 -19.00 0.42
N MET A 208 -4.93 -17.95 -0.02
CA MET A 208 -3.78 -18.04 -0.93
C MET A 208 -2.81 -16.89 -0.66
N LEU A 209 -1.52 -17.18 -0.62
CA LEU A 209 -0.45 -16.19 -0.65
C LEU A 209 0.09 -16.10 -2.08
N ARG A 210 0.36 -14.87 -2.53
CA ARG A 210 1.12 -14.55 -3.73
C ARG A 210 2.38 -13.80 -3.30
N VAL A 211 3.54 -14.27 -3.73
CA VAL A 211 4.81 -13.56 -3.57
C VAL A 211 5.34 -13.26 -4.96
N TYR A 212 5.55 -11.99 -5.30
CA TYR A 212 5.92 -11.61 -6.66
C TYR A 212 6.79 -10.37 -6.74
N GLU A 213 7.60 -10.30 -7.79
CA GLU A 213 8.47 -9.17 -8.11
C GLU A 213 7.61 -8.01 -8.65
N LYS A 214 7.13 -7.17 -7.73
CA LYS A 214 6.20 -6.07 -7.98
C LYS A 214 6.81 -5.01 -8.88
N GLY A 215 8.07 -4.65 -8.67
CA GLY A 215 8.75 -3.66 -9.52
C GLY A 215 8.80 -4.09 -10.99
N LYS A 216 9.19 -5.35 -11.24
CA LYS A 216 9.16 -5.95 -12.58
C LYS A 216 7.74 -5.99 -13.16
N GLN A 217 6.73 -6.26 -12.34
CA GLN A 217 5.31 -6.19 -12.76
C GLN A 217 4.87 -4.78 -13.18
N LEU A 218 5.44 -3.74 -12.58
CA LEU A 218 5.22 -2.34 -12.94
C LEU A 218 6.04 -1.87 -14.16
N GLY A 219 7.04 -2.65 -14.57
CA GLY A 219 7.86 -2.39 -15.76
C GLY A 219 9.34 -2.15 -15.46
N ASP A 220 9.75 -2.21 -14.19
CA ASP A 220 11.14 -2.03 -13.78
C ASP A 220 11.85 -3.35 -13.58
N LEU A 221 12.57 -3.77 -14.61
CA LEU A 221 13.24 -5.07 -14.68
C LEU A 221 14.43 -5.18 -13.71
N SER A 222 15.00 -4.06 -13.26
CA SER A 222 16.10 -4.03 -12.28
C SER A 222 15.62 -3.81 -10.85
N SER A 223 14.31 -3.71 -10.62
CA SER A 223 13.77 -3.46 -9.29
C SER A 223 13.80 -4.70 -8.42
N ASP A 224 14.30 -4.53 -7.19
CA ASP A 224 14.29 -5.53 -6.12
C ASP A 224 12.95 -5.58 -5.37
N TRP A 225 11.95 -4.83 -5.83
CA TRP A 225 10.67 -4.73 -5.14
C TRP A 225 9.88 -6.04 -5.23
N VAL A 226 9.68 -6.69 -4.09
CA VAL A 226 8.82 -7.86 -3.92
C VAL A 226 7.59 -7.53 -3.06
N ARG A 227 6.42 -8.03 -3.45
CA ARG A 227 5.19 -7.96 -2.66
C ARG A 227 4.76 -9.34 -2.18
N PHE A 228 4.40 -9.41 -0.91
CA PHE A 228 3.70 -10.55 -0.31
C PHE A 228 2.23 -10.17 -0.14
N GLU A 229 1.33 -10.94 -0.75
CA GLU A 229 -0.09 -10.62 -0.83
C GLU A 229 -0.94 -11.83 -0.42
N VAL A 230 -1.63 -11.73 0.71
CA VAL A 230 -2.52 -12.75 1.24
C VAL A 230 -3.94 -12.45 0.81
N GLN A 231 -4.50 -13.32 -0.02
CA GLN A 231 -5.94 -13.36 -0.31
C GLN A 231 -6.65 -14.26 0.70
N LEU A 232 -7.62 -13.69 1.41
CA LEU A 232 -8.57 -14.39 2.27
C LEU A 232 -9.95 -14.37 1.61
N GLY A 233 -10.55 -15.55 1.44
CA GLY A 233 -11.93 -15.73 0.99
C GLY A 233 -12.78 -16.35 2.10
N ASN A 234 -14.08 -16.06 2.10
CA ASN A 234 -15.00 -16.51 3.16
C ASN A 234 -15.43 -17.98 3.06
N ARG A 235 -14.74 -18.80 2.26
CA ARG A 235 -15.01 -20.23 2.22
C ARG A 235 -14.57 -20.86 3.54
N ASP A 236 -15.52 -21.51 4.21
CA ASP A 236 -15.32 -22.20 5.48
C ASP A 236 -14.81 -21.28 6.62
N ARG A 237 -15.01 -19.95 6.50
CA ARG A 237 -14.61 -18.96 7.51
C ARG A 237 -15.45 -17.69 7.47
N VAL A 238 -15.54 -17.03 8.61
CA VAL A 238 -15.95 -15.62 8.68
C VAL A 238 -14.70 -14.77 8.63
N ILE A 239 -14.70 -13.75 7.77
CA ILE A 239 -13.62 -12.75 7.72
C ILE A 239 -14.05 -11.58 8.61
N PRO A 240 -13.34 -11.29 9.72
CA PRO A 240 -13.70 -10.19 10.62
C PRO A 240 -13.52 -8.82 9.96
N PHE A 241 -14.35 -7.84 10.33
CA PHE A 241 -14.24 -6.49 9.81
C PHE A 241 -12.95 -5.77 10.25
N GLU A 242 -12.39 -6.19 11.39
CA GLU A 242 -11.08 -5.74 11.88
C GLU A 242 -9.97 -5.97 10.84
N THR A 243 -10.13 -6.87 9.87
CA THR A 243 -9.17 -7.04 8.76
C THR A 243 -8.94 -5.78 7.95
N LEU A 244 -9.87 -4.82 7.99
CA LEU A 244 -9.77 -3.54 7.30
C LEU A 244 -8.99 -2.48 8.09
N THR A 245 -8.88 -2.65 9.40
CA THR A 245 -8.31 -1.64 10.32
C THR A 245 -7.09 -2.14 11.10
N ASP A 246 -6.91 -3.46 11.20
CA ASP A 246 -5.83 -4.16 11.90
C ASP A 246 -5.15 -5.16 10.95
N CYS A 247 -4.67 -4.64 9.82
CA CYS A 247 -4.17 -5.44 8.69
C CYS A 247 -2.99 -6.35 9.11
N ASP A 248 -2.04 -5.81 9.89
CA ASP A 248 -0.81 -6.51 10.28
C ASP A 248 -1.13 -7.80 11.03
N ARG A 249 -2.05 -7.75 12.01
CA ARG A 249 -2.45 -8.93 12.77
C ARG A 249 -2.98 -10.06 11.88
N PHE A 250 -3.83 -9.73 10.92
CA PHE A 250 -4.41 -10.74 10.04
C PHE A 250 -3.46 -11.21 8.94
N PHE A 251 -2.55 -10.35 8.48
CA PHE A 251 -1.48 -10.75 7.58
C PHE A 251 -0.52 -11.72 8.25
N ALA A 252 0.02 -11.39 9.44
CA ALA A 252 0.85 -12.27 10.26
C ALA A 252 0.16 -13.62 10.54
N GLY A 253 -1.12 -13.56 10.91
CA GLY A 253 -1.90 -14.75 11.26
C GLY A 253 -2.24 -15.66 10.08
N ALA A 254 -2.02 -15.22 8.83
CA ALA A 254 -2.40 -16.01 7.66
C ALA A 254 -1.48 -17.21 7.43
N TYR A 255 -0.18 -17.08 7.67
CA TYR A 255 0.79 -18.17 7.59
C TYR A 255 1.92 -17.95 8.62
N PRO A 256 2.47 -19.01 9.24
CA PRO A 256 3.48 -18.85 10.29
C PRO A 256 4.67 -17.99 9.88
N ALA A 257 5.18 -18.16 8.66
CA ALA A 257 6.29 -17.38 8.11
C ALA A 257 6.03 -15.86 8.05
N LEU A 258 4.78 -15.42 7.93
CA LEU A 258 4.48 -13.99 7.71
C LEU A 258 4.65 -13.14 8.97
N ALA A 259 4.61 -13.75 10.16
CA ALA A 259 4.84 -13.04 11.41
C ALA A 259 6.26 -12.45 11.48
N SER A 260 7.28 -13.23 11.10
CA SER A 260 8.67 -12.77 11.08
C SER A 260 8.94 -11.75 9.97
N LEU A 261 8.23 -11.84 8.84
CA LEU A 261 8.36 -10.86 7.75
C LEU A 261 7.80 -9.49 8.14
N LEU A 262 6.72 -9.47 8.93
CA LEU A 262 6.17 -8.22 9.41
C LEU A 262 7.17 -7.49 10.28
N GLU A 263 7.85 -8.16 11.22
CA GLU A 263 8.90 -7.55 12.07
C GLU A 263 10.02 -6.89 11.26
N ALA A 264 10.43 -7.50 10.15
CA ALA A 264 11.44 -6.96 9.24
C ALA A 264 10.95 -5.77 8.40
N ALA A 265 9.64 -5.63 8.17
CA ALA A 265 9.04 -4.51 7.42
C ALA A 265 8.97 -3.18 8.22
N ALA A 266 9.77 -3.01 9.28
CA ALA A 266 9.72 -1.86 10.20
C ALA A 266 10.04 -0.51 9.53
N GLU A 267 10.71 -0.51 8.38
CA GLU A 267 11.03 0.69 7.62
C GLU A 267 9.98 0.92 6.51
N SER A 268 8.86 1.57 6.86
CA SER A 268 7.81 1.90 5.89
C SER A 268 8.29 2.93 4.87
N ILE A 269 8.61 2.48 3.65
CA ILE A 269 8.84 3.38 2.50
C ILE A 269 7.49 3.75 1.87
N PRO A 270 7.26 5.02 1.45
CA PRO A 270 6.06 5.44 0.74
C PRO A 270 5.82 4.73 -0.61
N THR A 271 5.27 3.51 -0.57
CA THR A 271 5.04 2.66 -1.75
C THR A 271 4.25 3.34 -2.86
N THR A 272 3.24 4.13 -2.51
CA THR A 272 2.39 4.84 -3.48
C THR A 272 3.18 5.79 -4.39
N GLN A 273 4.18 6.49 -3.85
CA GLN A 273 5.04 7.39 -4.61
C GLN A 273 5.97 6.59 -5.51
N THR A 274 6.59 5.53 -4.98
CA THR A 274 7.43 4.61 -5.75
C THR A 274 6.67 3.97 -6.91
N GLU A 275 5.45 3.43 -6.69
CA GLU A 275 4.66 2.84 -7.77
C GLU A 275 4.40 3.85 -8.89
N THR A 276 4.14 5.11 -8.54
CA THR A 276 3.86 6.18 -9.51
C THR A 276 5.11 6.57 -10.28
N LEU A 277 6.24 6.72 -9.57
CA LEU A 277 7.54 7.00 -10.15
C LEU A 277 7.95 5.91 -11.14
N THR A 278 7.89 4.64 -10.73
CA THR A 278 8.21 3.49 -11.58
C THR A 278 7.32 3.46 -12.83
N ASN A 279 5.99 3.50 -12.67
CA ASN A 279 5.08 3.43 -13.81
C ASN A 279 5.24 4.60 -14.78
N LEU A 280 5.32 5.83 -14.28
CA LEU A 280 5.43 7.02 -15.12
C LEU A 280 6.81 7.08 -15.79
N GLY A 281 7.88 6.76 -15.06
CA GLY A 281 9.23 6.68 -15.60
C GLY A 281 9.32 5.67 -16.74
N HIS A 282 8.73 4.47 -16.58
CA HIS A 282 8.72 3.44 -17.61
C HIS A 282 7.95 3.90 -18.87
N LEU A 283 6.79 4.55 -18.70
CA LEU A 283 6.04 5.12 -19.83
C LEU A 283 6.84 6.18 -20.59
N LEU A 284 7.53 7.07 -19.87
CA LEU A 284 8.34 8.13 -20.47
C LEU A 284 9.62 7.59 -21.12
N TYR A 285 10.21 6.52 -20.57
CA TYR A 285 11.30 5.79 -21.22
C TYR A 285 10.87 5.24 -22.58
N HIS A 286 9.71 4.59 -22.67
CA HIS A 286 9.18 4.09 -23.95
C HIS A 286 8.79 5.22 -24.91
N LEU A 287 8.21 6.31 -24.41
CA LEU A 287 7.92 7.49 -25.23
C LEU A 287 9.20 8.00 -25.90
N LYS A 288 10.29 8.16 -25.13
CA LYS A 288 11.61 8.56 -25.65
C LYS A 288 12.13 7.56 -26.68
N ARG A 289 12.09 6.27 -26.38
CA ARG A 289 12.68 5.21 -27.24
C ARG A 289 11.91 5.02 -28.54
N CYS A 290 10.58 4.95 -28.48
CA CYS A 290 9.72 4.64 -29.63
C CYS A 290 9.47 5.88 -30.50
N TYR A 291 9.33 7.06 -29.90
CA TYR A 291 8.86 8.25 -30.61
C TYR A 291 9.84 9.42 -30.60
N GLY A 292 10.94 9.37 -29.82
CA GLY A 292 11.89 10.47 -29.74
C GLY A 292 12.49 10.89 -31.08
N LYS A 293 12.84 9.91 -31.94
CA LYS A 293 13.33 10.19 -33.30
C LYS A 293 12.24 10.78 -34.20
N ALA A 294 11.00 10.35 -34.04
CA ALA A 294 9.88 10.88 -34.82
C ALA A 294 9.57 12.34 -34.44
N ILE A 295 9.59 12.65 -33.13
CA ILE A 295 9.45 14.02 -32.62
C ILE A 295 10.56 14.91 -33.18
N HIS A 296 11.82 14.47 -33.11
CA HIS A 296 12.95 15.20 -33.70
C HIS A 296 12.75 15.49 -35.19
N GLN A 297 12.36 14.48 -35.98
CA GLN A 297 12.12 14.68 -37.41
C GLN A 297 10.95 15.62 -37.71
N ALA A 298 9.91 15.65 -36.87
CA ALA A 298 8.82 16.60 -37.03
C ALA A 298 9.30 18.05 -36.82
N GLN A 299 10.21 18.28 -35.87
CA GLN A 299 10.83 19.59 -35.67
C GLN A 299 11.71 19.98 -36.87
N GLU A 300 12.55 19.07 -37.36
CA GLU A 300 13.49 19.36 -38.45
C GLU A 300 12.80 19.55 -39.81
N ILE A 301 11.78 18.75 -40.13
CA ILE A 301 11.14 18.74 -41.46
C ILE A 301 9.99 19.74 -41.53
N ALA A 302 9.19 19.83 -40.48
CA ALA A 302 7.96 20.64 -40.47
C ALA A 302 8.08 21.90 -39.61
N SER A 303 9.25 22.17 -39.01
CA SER A 303 9.47 23.28 -38.08
C SER A 303 8.47 23.28 -36.92
N ALA A 304 7.94 22.12 -36.55
CA ALA A 304 6.94 21.99 -35.50
C ALA A 304 7.53 22.47 -34.17
N SER A 305 6.87 23.44 -33.55
CA SER A 305 7.28 23.94 -32.24
C SER A 305 6.98 22.94 -31.13
N HIS A 306 7.64 23.12 -29.98
CA HIS A 306 7.36 22.33 -28.78
C HIS A 306 5.88 22.39 -28.38
N THR A 307 5.25 23.57 -28.52
CA THR A 307 3.83 23.75 -28.17
C THR A 307 2.93 22.96 -29.09
N GLU A 308 3.10 23.06 -30.42
CA GLU A 308 2.30 22.34 -31.41
C GLU A 308 2.40 20.82 -31.21
N LEU A 309 3.61 20.31 -30.98
CA LEU A 309 3.81 18.88 -30.70
C LEU A 309 3.12 18.43 -29.42
N MET A 310 3.14 19.27 -28.37
CA MET A 310 2.46 18.96 -27.12
C MET A 310 0.94 19.03 -27.27
N GLU A 311 0.40 19.99 -28.01
CA GLU A 311 -1.04 20.09 -28.26
C GLU A 311 -1.56 18.92 -29.11
N GLU A 312 -0.77 18.48 -30.09
CA GLU A 312 -1.15 17.37 -30.99
C GLU A 312 -1.12 16.01 -30.28
N PHE A 313 -0.07 15.71 -29.49
CA PHE A 313 0.13 14.37 -28.93
C PHE A 313 -0.36 14.20 -27.50
N ARG A 314 -0.60 15.29 -26.75
CA ARG A 314 -1.05 15.19 -25.36
C ARG A 314 -2.50 14.76 -25.31
N VAL A 315 -2.72 13.54 -24.86
CA VAL A 315 -4.05 13.06 -24.47
C VAL A 315 -4.28 13.40 -23.00
N ILE A 316 -5.33 14.17 -22.71
CA ILE A 316 -5.76 14.44 -21.32
C ILE A 316 -6.29 13.14 -20.73
N GLY A 317 -5.52 12.55 -19.81
CA GLY A 317 -5.72 11.16 -19.38
C GLY A 317 -4.77 10.77 -18.26
N LEU A 318 -5.20 9.90 -17.32
CA LEU A 318 -4.29 9.16 -16.47
C LEU A 318 -4.00 7.81 -17.15
N PRO A 319 -2.74 7.51 -17.51
CA PRO A 319 -2.38 6.20 -18.02
C PRO A 319 -2.93 5.06 -17.16
N ARG A 320 -3.49 4.02 -17.80
CA ARG A 320 -4.12 2.89 -17.10
C ARG A 320 -3.21 2.23 -16.06
N ARG A 321 -1.89 2.28 -16.23
CA ARG A 321 -0.90 1.69 -15.32
C ARG A 321 -0.65 2.54 -14.07
N LEU A 322 -0.95 3.84 -14.08
CA LEU A 322 -0.78 4.70 -12.92
C LEU A 322 -1.92 4.50 -11.91
N LYS A 323 -1.54 4.54 -10.62
CA LYS A 323 -2.49 4.52 -9.51
C LYS A 323 -2.91 5.95 -9.16
N PRO A 324 -4.21 6.20 -8.90
CA PRO A 324 -4.69 7.51 -8.47
C PRO A 324 -3.99 8.03 -7.23
N SER A 325 -3.75 7.17 -6.25
CA SER A 325 -3.20 7.53 -4.95
C SER A 325 -1.85 8.25 -5.04
N GLY A 326 -0.99 7.91 -6.01
CA GLY A 326 0.33 8.54 -6.12
C GLY A 326 0.39 9.76 -7.03
N VAL A 327 -0.65 10.04 -7.81
CA VAL A 327 -0.82 11.36 -8.44
C VAL A 327 -1.03 12.44 -7.37
N VAL A 328 -1.68 12.09 -6.27
CA VAL A 328 -1.95 12.99 -5.13
C VAL A 328 -0.69 13.25 -4.31
N ALA A 329 0.22 12.28 -4.23
CA ALA A 329 1.43 12.37 -3.42
C ALA A 329 2.46 13.39 -3.96
N GLY A 330 2.39 13.73 -5.25
CA GLY A 330 3.36 14.60 -5.91
C GLY A 330 4.67 13.87 -6.24
N LEU A 331 5.12 14.04 -7.48
CA LEU A 331 6.45 13.61 -7.92
C LEU A 331 7.18 14.81 -8.46
N ASP A 332 8.46 14.95 -8.13
CA ASP A 332 9.28 15.98 -8.74
C ASP A 332 9.87 15.49 -10.08
N TRP A 333 10.25 16.45 -10.92
CA TRP A 333 10.82 16.14 -12.23
C TRP A 333 12.22 15.51 -12.14
N PRO A 334 13.14 15.97 -11.27
CA PRO A 334 14.45 15.33 -11.08
C PRO A 334 14.39 13.84 -10.73
N GLU A 335 13.54 13.43 -9.80
CA GLU A 335 13.28 12.03 -9.42
C GLU A 335 12.81 11.24 -10.63
N LEU A 336 11.84 11.77 -11.36
CA LEU A 336 11.31 11.12 -12.55
C LEU A 336 12.37 11.00 -13.66
N GLN A 337 13.25 11.99 -13.83
CA GLN A 337 14.37 11.90 -14.75
C GLN A 337 15.39 10.85 -14.34
N ALA A 338 15.68 10.71 -13.04
CA ALA A 338 16.56 9.66 -12.54
C ALA A 338 15.98 8.28 -12.85
N GLN A 339 14.69 8.07 -12.60
CA GLN A 339 14.00 6.82 -12.95
C GLN A 339 13.99 6.53 -14.45
N ILE A 340 13.79 7.54 -15.32
CA ILE A 340 13.84 7.31 -16.78
C ILE A 340 15.22 6.81 -17.22
N ARG A 341 16.29 7.24 -16.53
CA ARG A 341 17.68 6.90 -16.85
C ARG A 341 18.12 5.55 -16.28
N SER A 342 17.36 4.94 -15.37
CA SER A 342 17.69 3.62 -14.81
C SER A 342 17.27 2.46 -15.71
N TYR A 343 16.38 2.69 -16.68
CA TYR A 343 15.95 1.72 -17.71
C TYR A 343 16.88 1.66 -18.94
#